data_AF-A0A7S0KTI0-F1
#
_entry.id   AF-A0A7S0KTI0-F1
#
_cell.length_a   1.000
_cell.length_b   1.000
_cell.length_c   1.000
_cell.angle_alpha   90.00
_cell.angle_beta   90.00
_cell.angle_gamma   90.00
#
_symmetry.space_group_name_H-M   'P 1'
#
loop_
_entity.id
_entity.type
_entity.pdbx_description
1 polymer ?
#
loop_
_entity_poly.entity_id
_entity_poly.type
_entity_poly.pdbx_seq_one_letter_code
_entity_poly.pdbx_strand_id
1 'polypeptide(L)'
;DADGGLFAFGSAYGTVHVHDARVPNAPLASPKRAHSDCVNAVAIDAKLGRVVSGGDDCGIAVQRLPLTLEDAQVTFSQTPQGVLGVAFDHSRLVIGCEDTTVRVFDTELGEGFVDGEALRLAMRELNRRTQGAGSILHRRRIDRDV
;
A
#
# COMPACT_ATOMS: atom_id res chain seq x y z
N ASP A 1 11.24 9.41 2.59
CA ASP A 1 10.98 9.50 1.14
C ASP A 1 12.32 9.71 0.45
N ALA A 2 12.35 9.84 -0.88
CA ALA A 2 13.61 9.98 -1.61
C ALA A 2 14.37 11.27 -1.26
N ASP A 3 13.66 12.33 -0.91
CA ASP A 3 14.23 13.63 -0.56
C ASP A 3 14.62 13.75 0.93
N GLY A 4 14.36 12.71 1.73
CA GLY A 4 14.64 12.68 3.17
C GLY A 4 13.75 13.62 4.00
N GLY A 5 12.69 14.17 3.42
CA GLY A 5 11.76 15.08 4.09
C GLY A 5 10.73 14.35 4.96
N LEU A 6 10.31 13.15 4.54
CA LEU A 6 9.30 12.35 5.23
C LEU A 6 9.84 11.00 5.67
N PHE A 7 9.40 10.50 6.82
CA PHE A 7 9.57 9.10 7.18
C PHE A 7 8.29 8.53 7.77
N ALA A 8 8.13 7.21 7.65
CA ALA A 8 6.98 6.51 8.13
C ALA A 8 7.37 5.15 8.67
N PHE A 9 6.63 4.68 9.67
CA PHE A 9 6.85 3.38 10.29
C PHE A 9 5.52 2.78 10.77
N GLY A 10 5.51 1.45 10.80
CA GLY A 10 4.42 0.66 11.34
C GLY A 10 4.67 0.28 12.79
N SER A 11 3.61 -0.08 13.53
CA SER A 11 3.71 -0.62 14.87
C SER A 11 3.17 -2.05 14.96
N ALA A 12 3.57 -2.76 16.03
CA ALA A 12 3.00 -4.06 16.41
C ALA A 12 1.51 -3.98 16.77
N TYR A 13 0.96 -2.78 16.95
CA TYR A 13 -0.45 -2.57 17.26
C TYR A 13 -1.26 -2.08 16.07
N GLY A 14 -0.77 -2.26 14.85
CA GLY A 14 -1.52 -1.95 13.63
C GLY A 14 -1.62 -0.46 13.29
N THR A 15 -0.81 0.39 13.92
CA THR A 15 -0.77 1.84 13.63
C THR A 15 0.31 2.18 12.64
N VAL A 16 0.02 3.16 11.77
CA VAL A 16 1.00 3.75 10.87
C VAL A 16 1.26 5.18 11.31
N HIS A 17 2.54 5.53 11.38
CA HIS A 17 3.03 6.83 11.79
C HIS A 17 3.74 7.49 10.61
N VAL A 18 3.49 8.78 10.38
CA VAL A 18 4.12 9.57 9.32
C VAL A 18 4.63 10.86 9.93
N HIS A 19 5.88 11.20 9.64
CA HIS A 19 6.60 12.31 10.25
C HIS A 19 7.32 13.13 9.19
N ASP A 20 7.45 14.43 9.45
CA ASP A 20 8.39 15.29 8.75
C ASP A 20 9.73 15.22 9.47
N ALA A 21 10.78 14.76 8.79
CA ALA A 21 12.12 14.63 9.34
C ALA A 21 12.73 15.99 9.75
N ARG A 22 12.20 17.09 9.20
CA ARG A 22 12.64 18.47 9.49
C ARG A 22 11.96 19.02 10.75
N VAL A 23 10.88 18.39 11.21
CA VAL A 23 10.14 18.82 12.41
C VAL A 23 10.25 17.73 13.48
N PRO A 24 11.17 17.88 14.45
CA PRO A 24 11.35 16.87 15.48
C PRO A 24 10.11 16.73 16.37
N ASN A 25 9.86 15.50 16.83
CA ASN A 25 8.85 15.16 17.84
C ASN A 25 7.39 15.49 17.51
N ALA A 26 7.08 15.81 16.25
CA ALA A 26 5.71 16.02 15.80
C ALA A 26 5.37 15.06 14.65
N PRO A 27 4.40 14.15 14.81
CA PRO A 27 3.88 13.43 13.68
C PRO A 27 3.08 14.40 12.78
N LEU A 28 3.07 14.14 11.47
CA LEU A 28 2.28 14.94 10.52
C LEU A 28 0.77 14.82 10.78
N ALA A 29 0.36 13.73 11.44
CA ALA A 29 -0.99 13.51 11.91
C ALA A 29 -1.01 12.50 13.06
N SER A 30 -2.10 12.49 13.83
CA SER A 30 -2.33 11.47 14.84
C SER A 30 -2.20 10.06 14.23
N PRO A 31 -1.47 9.13 14.88
CA PRO A 31 -1.31 7.78 14.37
C PRO A 31 -2.67 7.12 14.15
N LYS A 32 -2.90 6.61 12.94
CA LYS A 32 -4.16 5.94 12.58
C LYS A 32 -3.95 4.44 12.61
N ARG A 33 -4.88 3.73 13.25
CA ARG A 33 -4.96 2.26 13.13
C ARG A 33 -5.37 1.93 11.70
N ALA A 34 -4.46 1.32 10.96
CA ALA A 34 -4.65 0.89 9.57
C ALA A 34 -4.82 -0.64 9.47
N HIS A 35 -4.27 -1.36 10.43
CA HIS A 35 -4.26 -2.82 10.50
C HIS A 35 -4.83 -3.32 11.83
N SER A 36 -5.40 -4.53 11.82
CA SER A 36 -5.85 -5.20 13.05
C SER A 36 -4.72 -5.96 13.76
N ASP A 37 -3.57 -6.12 13.10
CA ASP A 37 -2.38 -6.81 13.62
C ASP A 37 -1.09 -6.03 13.24
N CYS A 38 0.08 -6.62 13.46
CA CYS A 38 1.40 -6.04 13.23
C CYS A 38 1.54 -5.46 11.82
N VAL A 39 2.06 -4.24 11.71
CA VAL A 39 2.44 -3.63 10.43
C VAL A 39 3.89 -3.98 10.13
N ASN A 40 4.11 -4.81 9.12
CA ASN A 40 5.44 -5.30 8.75
C ASN A 40 6.14 -4.40 7.74
N ALA A 41 5.37 -3.72 6.90
CA ALA A 41 5.92 -2.97 5.78
C ALA A 41 5.19 -1.64 5.57
N VAL A 42 5.95 -0.59 5.28
CA VAL A 42 5.44 0.76 4.98
C VAL A 42 6.27 1.37 3.85
N ALA A 43 5.60 2.01 2.88
CA ALA A 43 6.22 2.76 1.80
C ALA A 43 5.55 4.13 1.65
N ILE A 44 6.35 5.16 1.32
CA ILE A 44 5.89 6.52 1.06
C ILE A 44 6.06 6.86 -0.42
N ASP A 45 4.99 7.31 -1.04
CA ASP A 45 4.97 8.02 -2.31
C ASP A 45 4.84 9.51 -2.04
N ALA A 46 5.98 10.20 -1.91
CA ALA A 46 5.97 11.64 -1.64
C ALA A 46 5.46 12.47 -2.83
N LYS A 47 5.65 11.98 -4.06
CA LYS A 47 5.25 12.67 -5.29
C LYS A 47 3.74 12.82 -5.38
N LEU A 48 3.00 11.76 -5.04
CA LEU A 48 1.53 11.76 -5.11
C LEU A 48 0.90 11.80 -3.72
N GLY A 49 1.71 12.00 -2.67
CA GLY A 49 1.28 12.14 -1.29
C GLY A 49 0.52 10.91 -0.80
N ARG A 50 1.13 9.72 -0.85
CA ARG A 50 0.49 8.49 -0.39
C ARG A 50 1.39 7.66 0.51
N VAL A 51 0.78 6.91 1.42
CA VAL A 51 1.44 5.91 2.24
C VAL A 51 0.74 4.57 2.02
N VAL A 52 1.53 3.54 1.76
CA VAL A 52 1.04 2.16 1.64
C VAL A 52 1.63 1.35 2.78
N SER A 53 0.80 0.57 3.46
CA SER A 53 1.24 -0.33 4.51
C SER A 53 0.65 -1.73 4.34
N GLY A 54 1.36 -2.72 4.85
CA GLY A 54 0.94 -4.12 4.89
C GLY A 54 1.32 -4.79 6.21
N GLY A 55 0.52 -5.78 6.63
CA GLY A 55 0.68 -6.44 7.92
C GLY A 55 0.27 -7.91 7.96
N ASP A 56 0.33 -8.48 9.16
CA ASP A 56 -0.03 -9.87 9.47
C ASP A 56 -1.55 -10.12 9.36
N ASP A 57 -2.36 -9.06 9.39
CA ASP A 57 -3.80 -9.12 9.15
C ASP A 57 -4.18 -9.39 7.68
N CYS A 58 -3.18 -9.76 6.86
CA CYS A 58 -3.29 -9.98 5.42
C CYS A 58 -3.82 -8.73 4.68
N GLY A 59 -3.71 -7.56 5.31
CA GLY A 59 -4.22 -6.30 4.80
C GLY A 59 -3.20 -5.51 4.02
N ILE A 60 -3.67 -4.79 3.01
CA ILE A 60 -2.97 -3.65 2.42
C ILE A 60 -3.83 -2.42 2.64
N ALA A 61 -3.24 -1.41 3.25
CA ALA A 61 -3.86 -0.12 3.50
C ALA A 61 -3.15 0.97 2.68
N VAL A 62 -3.94 1.80 1.98
CA VAL A 62 -3.45 2.99 1.29
C VAL A 62 -4.01 4.22 1.98
N GLN A 63 -3.18 5.23 2.22
CA GLN A 63 -3.53 6.49 2.86
C GLN A 63 -3.05 7.67 2.00
N ARG A 64 -3.82 8.76 1.94
CA ARG A 64 -3.42 10.02 1.30
C ARG A 64 -2.82 11.00 2.32
N LEU A 65 -1.88 11.81 1.86
CA LEU A 65 -1.25 12.92 2.57
C LEU A 65 -1.69 14.26 1.95
N PRO A 66 -1.84 15.34 2.74
CA PRO A 66 -1.75 15.36 4.19
C PRO A 66 -2.99 14.69 4.83
N LEU A 67 -2.75 13.91 5.89
CA LEU A 67 -3.78 13.26 6.70
C LEU A 67 -4.57 14.35 7.44
N THR A 68 -5.70 14.80 6.90
CA THR A 68 -6.75 15.40 7.74
C THR A 68 -7.48 14.24 8.45
N LEU A 69 -7.90 14.46 9.69
CA LEU A 69 -8.60 13.45 10.51
C LEU A 69 -9.84 12.85 9.80
N GLU A 70 -10.40 13.58 8.83
CA GLU A 70 -11.66 13.24 8.14
C GLU A 70 -11.45 12.56 6.77
N ASP A 71 -10.32 12.73 6.08
CA ASP A 71 -10.17 12.33 4.66
C ASP A 71 -9.29 11.09 4.40
N ALA A 72 -8.77 10.45 5.44
CA ALA A 72 -7.95 9.25 5.27
C ALA A 72 -8.82 8.04 4.90
N GLN A 73 -9.20 7.95 3.62
CA GLN A 73 -9.75 6.74 2.99
C GLN A 73 -8.70 5.64 3.08
N VAL A 74 -8.78 4.82 4.13
CA VAL A 74 -8.02 3.57 4.21
C VAL A 74 -8.80 2.60 3.35
N THR A 75 -8.40 2.45 2.11
CA THR A 75 -8.93 1.33 1.36
C THR A 75 -8.15 0.09 1.71
N PHE A 76 -8.89 -0.88 2.23
CA PHE A 76 -8.37 -2.17 2.65
C PHE A 76 -8.59 -3.18 1.54
N SER A 77 -7.55 -3.94 1.25
CA SER A 77 -7.67 -5.12 0.42
C SER A 77 -6.91 -6.26 1.04
N GLN A 78 -7.38 -7.48 0.80
CA GLN A 78 -6.82 -8.68 1.39
C GLN A 78 -5.91 -9.43 0.44
N THR A 79 -4.78 -9.87 0.97
CA THR A 79 -3.96 -10.94 0.44
C THR A 79 -4.37 -12.28 1.09
N PRO A 80 -4.03 -13.43 0.50
CA PRO A 80 -4.33 -14.74 1.10
C PRO A 80 -3.51 -15.05 2.35
N GLN A 81 -2.35 -14.40 2.52
CA GLN A 81 -1.45 -14.52 3.67
C GLN A 81 -0.82 -13.16 4.00
N GLY A 82 -0.05 -13.08 5.08
CA GLY A 82 0.54 -11.85 5.60
C GLY A 82 1.37 -11.10 4.55
N VAL A 83 1.42 -9.78 4.70
CA VAL A 83 2.25 -8.92 3.86
C VAL A 83 3.58 -8.69 4.56
N LEU A 84 4.68 -8.99 3.86
CA LEU A 84 6.04 -8.92 4.40
C LEU A 84 6.82 -7.72 3.87
N GLY A 85 6.42 -7.17 2.71
CA GLY A 85 7.11 -6.07 2.06
C GLY A 85 6.20 -5.27 1.14
N VAL A 86 6.40 -3.95 1.10
CA VAL A 86 5.76 -3.05 0.13
C VAL A 86 6.79 -2.08 -0.44
N ALA A 87 6.69 -1.78 -1.73
CA ALA A 87 7.52 -0.78 -2.39
C ALA A 87 6.72 -0.01 -3.46
N PHE A 88 7.09 1.25 -3.69
CA PHE A 88 6.41 2.14 -4.63
C PHE A 88 7.40 2.96 -5.44
N ASP A 89 7.18 3.11 -6.74
CA ASP A 89 8.04 3.90 -7.65
C ASP A 89 7.30 5.08 -8.32
N HIS A 90 6.15 5.48 -7.76
CA HIS A 90 5.19 6.45 -8.29
C HIS A 90 4.20 5.90 -9.33
N SER A 91 4.59 4.88 -10.09
CA SER A 91 3.77 4.28 -11.17
C SER A 91 3.43 2.81 -10.94
N ARG A 92 4.00 2.18 -9.92
CA ARG A 92 3.82 0.77 -9.56
C ARG A 92 3.84 0.57 -8.06
N LEU A 93 2.97 -0.33 -7.61
CA LEU A 93 3.00 -0.92 -6.27
C LEU A 93 3.50 -2.35 -6.37
N VAL A 94 4.51 -2.68 -5.56
CA VAL A 94 5.03 -4.04 -5.38
C VAL A 94 4.71 -4.50 -3.98
N ILE A 95 4.21 -5.74 -3.87
CA ILE A 95 3.80 -6.35 -2.61
C ILE A 95 4.44 -7.73 -2.51
N GLY A 96 5.22 -7.95 -1.47
CA GLY A 96 5.76 -9.25 -1.08
C GLY A 96 4.85 -9.89 -0.04
N CYS A 97 4.37 -11.10 -0.33
CA CYS A 97 3.45 -11.83 0.52
C CYS A 97 4.13 -13.07 1.13
N GLU A 98 3.64 -13.51 2.28
CA GLU A 98 4.07 -14.75 2.94
C GLU A 98 3.75 -16.00 2.10
N ASP A 99 2.79 -15.90 1.17
CA ASP A 99 2.41 -16.96 0.23
C ASP A 99 3.47 -17.26 -0.85
N THR A 100 4.69 -16.78 -0.66
CA THR A 100 5.84 -16.88 -1.58
C THR A 100 5.66 -16.14 -2.91
N THR A 101 4.64 -15.29 -3.04
CA THR A 101 4.40 -14.50 -4.26
C THR A 101 4.85 -13.04 -4.12
N VAL A 102 5.26 -12.47 -5.25
CA VAL A 102 5.41 -11.03 -5.44
C VAL A 102 4.35 -10.57 -6.41
N ARG A 103 3.65 -9.49 -6.04
CA ARG A 103 2.50 -8.96 -6.77
C ARG A 103 2.82 -7.55 -7.20
N VAL A 104 2.72 -7.30 -8.50
CA VAL A 104 3.05 -6.00 -9.09
C VAL A 104 1.80 -5.42 -9.73
N PHE A 105 1.49 -4.18 -9.37
CA PHE A 105 0.35 -3.43 -9.86
C PHE A 105 0.84 -2.14 -10.49
N ASP A 106 0.64 -1.97 -11.81
CA ASP A 106 0.79 -0.66 -12.43
C ASP A 106 -0.31 0.28 -11.91
N THR A 107 0.11 1.46 -11.45
CA THR A 107 -0.76 2.56 -11.01
C THR A 107 -1.11 3.51 -12.15
N GLU A 108 -0.74 3.20 -13.41
CA GLU A 108 -1.21 3.90 -14.62
C GLU A 108 -2.73 3.73 -14.87
N LEU A 109 -3.45 3.05 -13.97
CA LEU A 109 -4.90 3.03 -13.90
C LEU A 109 -5.47 4.40 -13.44
N GLY A 110 -5.12 5.49 -14.13
CA GLY A 110 -5.72 6.84 -14.02
C GLY A 110 -6.04 7.31 -12.60
N GLU A 111 -7.05 8.17 -12.46
CA GLU A 111 -7.70 8.50 -11.19
C GLU A 111 -8.37 7.29 -10.49
N GLY A 112 -8.06 6.06 -10.90
CA GLY A 112 -8.60 4.81 -10.34
C GLY A 112 -7.71 4.18 -9.27
N PHE A 113 -6.39 4.30 -9.30
CA PHE A 113 -5.55 3.89 -8.14
C PHE A 113 -5.75 4.85 -6.93
N VAL A 114 -6.51 5.92 -7.15
CA VAL A 114 -6.71 7.05 -6.26
C VAL A 114 -7.79 6.76 -5.21
N ASP A 115 -8.75 5.90 -5.52
CA ASP A 115 -9.51 5.14 -4.53
C ASP A 115 -8.85 3.76 -4.43
N GLY A 116 -8.75 3.14 -3.27
CA GLY A 116 -8.25 1.76 -3.29
C GLY A 116 -9.29 0.76 -3.78
N GLU A 117 -10.44 1.17 -4.34
CA GLU A 117 -11.37 0.22 -4.96
C GLU A 117 -10.73 -0.43 -6.19
N ALA A 118 -9.96 0.32 -6.99
CA ALA A 118 -9.19 -0.31 -8.08
C ALA A 118 -8.14 -1.30 -7.57
N LEU A 119 -7.42 -0.95 -6.49
CA LEU A 119 -6.46 -1.86 -5.86
C LEU A 119 -7.16 -3.11 -5.32
N ARG A 120 -8.32 -2.91 -4.66
CA ARG A 120 -9.15 -3.98 -4.11
C ARG A 120 -9.68 -4.91 -5.20
N LEU A 121 -10.13 -4.36 -6.32
CA LEU A 121 -10.61 -5.14 -7.46
C LEU A 121 -9.46 -5.90 -8.14
N ALA A 122 -8.31 -5.25 -8.34
CA ALA A 122 -7.13 -5.88 -8.92
C ALA A 122 -6.63 -7.03 -8.03
N MET A 123 -6.62 -6.85 -6.72
CA MET A 123 -6.25 -7.89 -5.76
C MET A 123 -7.24 -9.04 -5.70
N ARG A 124 -8.55 -8.76 -5.72
CA ARG A 124 -9.58 -9.82 -5.81
C ARG A 124 -9.39 -10.69 -7.05
N GLU A 125 -9.13 -10.06 -8.19
CA GLU A 125 -8.89 -10.77 -9.43
C GLU A 125 -7.60 -11.59 -9.39
N LEU A 126 -6.52 -11.01 -8.85
CA LEU A 126 -5.24 -11.69 -8.71
C LEU A 126 -5.35 -12.88 -7.74
N ASN A 127 -6.03 -12.72 -6.61
CA ASN A 127 -6.28 -13.78 -5.62
C ASN A 127 -7.04 -14.95 -6.26
N ARG A 128 -8.05 -14.65 -7.07
CA ARG A 128 -8.82 -15.69 -7.79
C ARG A 128 -7.94 -16.47 -8.77
N ARG A 129 -7.00 -15.80 -9.44
CA ARG A 129 -6.08 -16.42 -10.41
C ARG A 129 -4.94 -17.22 -9.78
N THR A 130 -4.58 -16.90 -8.53
CA THR A 130 -3.45 -17.49 -7.82
C THR A 130 -3.83 -18.65 -6.91
N GLN A 131 -5.12 -18.93 -6.70
CA GLN A 131 -5.57 -20.17 -6.06
C GLN A 131 -5.06 -21.38 -6.87
N GLY A 132 -3.94 -21.96 -6.45
CA GLY A 132 -3.33 -23.17 -7.00
C GLY A 132 -1.99 -23.00 -7.72
N ALA A 133 -1.44 -21.78 -7.87
CA ALA A 133 -0.17 -21.58 -8.58
C ALA A 133 0.76 -20.62 -7.82
N GLY A 134 1.87 -21.16 -7.29
CA GLY A 134 3.02 -20.35 -6.90
C GLY A 134 3.69 -19.82 -8.15
N SER A 135 3.37 -18.59 -8.58
CA SER A 135 4.16 -17.87 -9.57
C SER A 135 3.81 -16.39 -9.65
N ILE A 136 4.86 -15.61 -9.91
CA ILE A 136 4.87 -14.18 -10.16
C ILE A 136 4.00 -13.86 -11.38
N LEU A 137 2.90 -13.12 -11.18
CA LEU A 137 2.05 -12.65 -12.26
C LEU A 137 2.46 -11.24 -12.69
N HIS A 138 3.08 -11.14 -13.87
CA HIS A 138 3.22 -9.88 -14.59
C HIS A 138 1.90 -9.61 -15.36
N ARG A 139 1.22 -8.50 -15.07
CA ARG A 139 0.04 -8.09 -15.85
C ARG A 139 0.52 -7.44 -17.15
N ARG A 140 0.22 -8.07 -18.29
CA ARG A 140 0.45 -7.49 -19.62
C ARG A 140 -0.57 -6.38 -19.89
N ARG A 141 -0.08 -5.28 -20.45
CA ARG A 141 -0.79 -4.10 -20.96
C ARG A 141 -2.08 -4.51 -21.68
N ILE A 142 -3.21 -3.92 -21.28
CA ILE A 142 -4.37 -3.85 -22.18
C ILE A 142 -4.04 -2.69 -23.10
N ASP A 143 -3.48 -2.99 -24.26
CA ASP A 143 -3.47 -2.04 -25.36
C ASP A 143 -4.93 -1.71 -25.67
N ARG A 144 -5.32 -0.44 -25.50
CA ARG A 144 -6.56 0.06 -26.07
C ARG A 144 -6.29 0.20 -27.56
N ASP A 145 -6.80 -0.74 -28.34
CA ASP A 145 -7.05 -0.51 -29.74
C ASP A 145 -8.21 0.49 -29.86
N VAL A 146 -7.87 1.64 -30.48
CA VAL A 146 -8.71 2.71 -31.07
C VAL A 146 -9.44 3.65 -30.10
#